data_AF-A0A2S9FB58-F1
#
_entry.id   AF-A0A2S9FB58-F1
#
_cell.length_a   1.000
_cell.length_b   1.000
_cell.length_c   1.000
_cell.angle_alpha   90.00
_cell.angle_beta   90.00
_cell.angle_gamma   90.00
#
_symmetry.space_group_name_H-M   'P 1'
#
loop_
_entity.id
_entity.type
_entity.pdbx_description
1 polymer ?
#
loop_
_entity_poly.entity_id
_entity_poly.type
_entity_poly.pdbx_seq_one_letter_code
_entity_poly.pdbx_strand_id
1 'polypeptide(L)'
;MDKHWLVMEGAGPRAPYRTRLAGAGRHLPATHLSTRDLMASTRHNTHIDLERLTGIRDRRVSTGDEDSYSLATSAALDCLGRAQQDAATLDVVISCSITKFRDGLTQWVEPTMSGAVARAIGAGRAMTFDLSNACAGMLTGVTVLNNWIRQGTVRRGLVISGEYISQLGQNAARHIRSIMSTELAC
;
A
#
# COMPACT_ATOMS: atom_id res chain seq x y z
N MET A 1 7.78 -21.88 35.77
CA MET A 1 7.28 -20.66 35.10
C MET A 1 7.00 -21.04 33.66
N ASP A 2 5.75 -21.42 33.38
CA ASP A 2 5.33 -21.76 32.04
C ASP A 2 5.36 -20.48 31.17
N LYS A 3 6.27 -20.50 30.20
CA LYS A 3 6.42 -19.46 29.18
C LYS A 3 5.30 -19.64 28.17
N HIS A 4 4.09 -19.20 28.52
CA HIS A 4 2.93 -19.35 27.63
C HIS A 4 3.09 -18.44 26.40
N TRP A 5 3.57 -19.04 25.31
CA TRP A 5 3.48 -18.50 23.96
C TRP A 5 2.12 -18.85 23.36
N LEU A 6 1.66 -18.09 22.37
CA LEU A 6 0.55 -18.52 21.53
C LEU A 6 1.01 -19.72 20.71
N VAL A 7 0.59 -20.92 21.10
CA VAL A 7 0.88 -22.18 20.42
C VAL A 7 -0.41 -22.79 19.90
N MET A 8 -0.31 -23.53 18.78
CA MET A 8 -1.44 -24.30 18.28
C MET A 8 -1.61 -25.56 19.14
N GLU A 9 -2.81 -25.79 19.66
CA GLU A 9 -3.16 -27.03 20.36
C GLU A 9 -4.05 -27.91 19.48
N GLY A 10 -3.55 -29.10 19.14
CA GLY A 10 -4.30 -30.13 18.42
C GLY A 10 -4.61 -29.83 16.94
N ALA A 11 -5.07 -30.84 16.21
CA ALA A 11 -5.60 -30.69 14.86
C ALA A 11 -7.12 -30.47 14.93
N GLY A 12 -7.55 -29.21 14.94
CA GLY A 12 -8.96 -28.85 14.86
C GLY A 12 -9.57 -29.16 13.47
N PRO A 13 -10.91 -29.16 13.35
CA PRO A 13 -11.59 -29.33 12.08
C PRO A 13 -11.14 -28.28 11.06
N ARG A 14 -11.15 -28.65 9.77
CA ARG A 14 -10.75 -27.75 8.69
C ARG A 14 -11.64 -26.50 8.67
N ALA A 15 -11.04 -25.34 8.43
CA ALA A 15 -11.75 -24.05 8.44
C ALA A 15 -13.03 -24.09 7.57
N PRO A 16 -14.19 -23.66 8.10
CA PRO A 16 -15.51 -23.91 7.50
C PRO A 16 -15.80 -23.06 6.27
N TYR A 17 -15.14 -21.92 6.10
CA TYR A 17 -15.38 -21.00 4.99
C TYR A 17 -14.22 -20.99 3.98
N ARG A 18 -14.52 -20.46 2.79
CA ARG A 18 -13.54 -20.22 1.73
C ARG A 18 -13.53 -18.73 1.38
N THR A 19 -12.34 -18.22 1.07
CA THR A 19 -12.15 -16.85 0.61
C THR A 19 -12.22 -16.80 -0.91
N ARG A 20 -12.80 -15.71 -1.43
CA ARG A 20 -12.77 -15.36 -2.85
C ARG A 20 -12.41 -13.88 -2.97
N LEU A 21 -11.63 -13.52 -3.99
CA LEU A 21 -11.44 -12.11 -4.36
C LEU A 21 -12.73 -11.58 -5.00
N ALA A 22 -13.38 -10.63 -4.33
CA ALA A 22 -14.59 -9.99 -4.84
C ALA A 22 -14.28 -8.98 -5.97
N GLY A 23 -13.13 -8.31 -5.88
CA GLY A 23 -12.61 -7.39 -6.87
C GLY A 23 -11.20 -6.92 -6.48
N ALA A 24 -10.57 -6.19 -7.39
CA ALA A 24 -9.31 -5.49 -7.15
C ALA A 24 -9.38 -4.14 -7.87
N GLY A 25 -8.89 -3.09 -7.22
CA GLY A 25 -8.87 -1.73 -7.75
C GLY A 25 -7.51 -1.09 -7.62
N ARG A 26 -7.32 0.02 -8.33
CA ARG A 26 -6.11 0.83 -8.29
C ARG A 26 -6.43 2.29 -8.56
N HIS A 27 -5.58 3.15 -8.02
CA HIS A 27 -5.49 4.53 -8.44
C HIS A 27 -4.02 4.87 -8.65
N LEU A 28 -3.74 5.64 -9.68
CA LEU A 28 -2.40 6.08 -10.03
C LEU A 28 -2.44 7.59 -10.27
N PRO A 29 -1.45 8.35 -9.75
CA PRO A 29 -1.31 9.76 -10.09
C PRO A 29 -1.35 9.99 -11.60
N ALA A 30 -1.95 11.12 -12.00
CA ALA A 30 -2.03 11.50 -13.41
C ALA A 30 -0.65 11.87 -13.98
N THR A 31 0.19 12.50 -13.14
CA THR A 31 1.50 13.00 -13.56
C THR A 31 2.46 11.85 -13.86
N HIS A 32 3.14 11.99 -14.99
CA HIS A 32 4.07 11.01 -15.54
C HIS A 32 5.49 11.56 -15.50
N LEU A 33 6.44 10.70 -15.14
CA LEU A 33 7.87 11.03 -15.16
C LEU A 33 8.63 9.94 -15.88
N SER A 34 9.11 10.23 -17.08
CA SER A 34 9.96 9.29 -17.82
C SER A 34 11.31 9.13 -17.13
N THR A 35 11.96 7.98 -17.32
CA THR A 35 13.33 7.75 -16.84
C THR A 35 14.30 8.73 -17.46
N ARG A 36 14.14 9.03 -18.75
CA ARG A 36 14.90 10.06 -19.43
C ARG A 36 14.80 11.43 -18.72
N ASP A 37 13.59 11.87 -18.37
CA ASP A 37 13.41 13.18 -17.72
C ASP A 37 13.92 13.17 -16.27
N LEU A 38 13.75 12.05 -15.54
CA LEU A 38 14.34 11.86 -14.22
C LEU A 38 15.87 11.93 -14.28
N MET A 39 16.48 11.23 -15.23
CA MET A 39 17.93 11.24 -15.43
C MET A 39 18.43 12.61 -15.89
N ALA A 40 17.66 13.35 -16.69
CA ALA A 40 18.01 14.73 -17.06
C ALA A 40 18.00 15.70 -15.86
N SER A 41 17.33 15.35 -14.77
CA SER A 41 17.32 16.14 -13.52
C SER A 41 18.53 15.88 -12.60
N THR A 42 19.38 14.90 -12.92
CA THR A 42 20.55 14.59 -12.09
C THR A 42 21.63 15.68 -12.22
N ARG A 43 22.36 15.94 -11.13
CA ARG A 43 23.44 16.95 -11.14
C ARG A 43 24.66 16.51 -11.95
N HIS A 44 24.89 15.21 -12.03
CA HIS A 44 26.04 14.61 -12.68
C HIS A 44 25.60 13.74 -13.84
N ASN A 45 26.42 13.69 -14.89
CA ASN A 45 26.25 12.70 -15.96
C ASN A 45 26.79 11.36 -15.47
N THR A 46 25.87 10.43 -15.21
CA THR A 46 26.18 9.12 -14.63
C THR A 46 26.56 8.08 -15.66
N HIS A 47 26.28 8.35 -16.95
CA HIS A 47 26.37 7.40 -18.08
C HIS A 47 25.62 6.07 -17.85
N ILE A 48 24.70 6.02 -16.87
CA ILE A 48 23.93 4.82 -16.57
C ILE A 48 22.73 4.72 -17.51
N ASP A 49 22.51 3.52 -18.06
CA ASP A 49 21.26 3.18 -18.74
C ASP A 49 20.28 2.59 -17.72
N LEU A 50 19.59 3.48 -16.99
CA LEU A 50 18.67 3.08 -15.91
C LEU A 50 17.45 2.31 -16.43
N GLU A 51 16.98 2.61 -17.65
CA GLU A 51 15.87 1.89 -18.27
C GLU A 51 16.26 0.44 -18.55
N ARG A 52 17.47 0.21 -19.08
CA ARG A 52 17.97 -1.14 -19.33
C ARG A 52 18.22 -1.93 -18.05
N LEU A 53 18.68 -1.27 -16.99
CA LEU A 53 18.99 -1.93 -15.71
C LEU A 53 17.73 -2.30 -14.91
N THR A 54 16.71 -1.44 -14.93
CA THR A 54 15.50 -1.62 -14.09
C THR A 54 14.29 -2.14 -14.87
N GLY A 55 14.27 -1.98 -16.20
CA GLY A 55 13.09 -2.17 -17.03
C GLY A 55 12.05 -1.06 -16.91
N ILE A 56 12.28 -0.04 -16.08
CA ILE A 56 11.30 1.03 -15.82
C ILE A 56 11.55 2.17 -16.81
N ARG A 57 10.62 2.36 -17.75
CA ARG A 57 10.64 3.49 -18.71
C ARG A 57 10.03 4.75 -18.11
N ASP A 58 9.06 4.56 -17.24
CA ASP A 58 8.29 5.63 -16.65
C ASP A 58 7.66 5.25 -15.31
N ARG A 59 7.27 6.28 -14.57
CA ARG A 59 6.60 6.17 -13.28
C ARG A 59 5.53 7.24 -13.13
N ARG A 60 4.57 6.96 -12.26
CA ARG A 60 3.56 7.92 -11.82
C ARG A 60 4.07 8.65 -10.60
N VAL A 61 3.88 9.96 -10.58
CA VAL A 61 4.43 10.84 -9.55
C VAL A 61 3.27 11.63 -8.96
N SER A 62 3.14 11.57 -7.64
CA SER A 62 2.15 12.35 -6.92
C SER A 62 2.50 13.83 -6.97
N THR A 63 1.51 14.67 -7.25
CA THR A 63 1.68 16.14 -7.36
C THR A 63 0.55 16.88 -6.65
N GLY A 64 0.81 18.11 -6.23
CA GLY A 64 -0.19 18.92 -5.52
C GLY A 64 -0.57 18.29 -4.19
N ASP A 65 -1.87 18.04 -4.02
CA ASP A 65 -2.46 17.57 -2.76
C ASP A 65 -2.58 16.04 -2.66
N GLU A 66 -1.98 15.30 -3.60
CA GLU A 66 -1.93 13.83 -3.54
C GLU A 66 -0.96 13.34 -2.45
N ASP A 67 -1.42 12.42 -1.61
CA ASP A 67 -0.73 11.86 -0.44
C ASP A 67 -1.12 10.38 -0.23
N SER A 68 -0.55 9.71 0.78
CA SER A 68 -0.84 8.30 1.05
C SER A 68 -2.34 8.05 1.28
N TYR A 69 -3.01 8.97 1.97
CA TYR A 69 -4.43 8.87 2.31
C TYR A 69 -5.34 8.98 1.08
N SER A 70 -5.15 9.99 0.24
CA SER A 70 -5.96 10.24 -0.96
C SER A 70 -5.75 9.14 -2.02
N LEU A 71 -4.52 8.66 -2.18
CA LEU A 71 -4.21 7.53 -3.07
C LEU A 71 -4.89 6.24 -2.60
N ALA A 72 -4.79 5.92 -1.30
CA ALA A 72 -5.43 4.75 -0.72
C ALA A 72 -6.95 4.83 -0.80
N THR A 73 -7.53 5.99 -0.52
CA THR A 73 -8.99 6.23 -0.60
C THR A 73 -9.49 6.04 -2.03
N SER A 74 -8.80 6.61 -3.02
CA SER A 74 -9.17 6.48 -4.43
C SER A 74 -9.09 5.03 -4.92
N ALA A 75 -8.04 4.29 -4.52
CA ALA A 75 -7.91 2.88 -4.84
C ALA A 75 -8.99 2.02 -4.16
N ALA A 76 -9.38 2.35 -2.91
CA ALA A 76 -10.46 1.68 -2.19
C ALA A 76 -11.81 1.85 -2.91
N LEU A 77 -12.13 3.08 -3.33
CA LEU A 77 -13.36 3.38 -4.07
C LEU A 77 -13.42 2.67 -5.42
N ASP A 78 -12.32 2.65 -6.19
CA ASP A 78 -12.24 1.90 -7.45
C ASP A 78 -12.43 0.39 -7.22
N CYS A 79 -11.82 -0.17 -6.16
CA CYS A 79 -11.97 -1.57 -5.79
C CYS A 79 -13.43 -1.93 -5.45
N LEU A 80 -14.08 -1.11 -4.61
CA LEU A 80 -15.47 -1.30 -4.21
C LEU A 80 -16.44 -1.19 -5.39
N GLY A 81 -16.21 -0.22 -6.28
CA GLY A 81 -17.00 -0.04 -7.51
C GLY A 81 -16.89 -1.27 -8.42
N ARG A 82 -15.69 -1.78 -8.67
CA ARG A 82 -15.46 -2.99 -9.47
C ARG A 82 -16.05 -4.25 -8.84
N ALA A 83 -15.97 -4.36 -7.52
CA ALA A 83 -16.56 -5.48 -6.77
C ALA A 83 -18.09 -5.37 -6.64
N GLN A 84 -18.67 -4.22 -7.00
CA GLN A 84 -20.07 -3.85 -6.79
C GLN A 84 -20.51 -4.10 -5.33
N GLN A 85 -19.68 -3.64 -4.38
CA GLN A 85 -19.93 -3.78 -2.95
C GLN A 85 -20.08 -2.42 -2.29
N ASP A 86 -21.02 -2.35 -1.34
CA ASP A 86 -21.15 -1.21 -0.45
C ASP A 86 -20.09 -1.27 0.67
N ALA A 87 -19.38 -0.16 0.87
CA ALA A 87 -18.38 0.02 1.91
C ALA A 87 -18.93 -0.22 3.32
N ALA A 88 -20.21 0.09 3.56
CA ALA A 88 -20.86 -0.13 4.85
C ALA A 88 -20.99 -1.62 5.22
N THR A 89 -20.78 -2.53 4.25
CA THR A 89 -20.80 -3.98 4.46
C THR A 89 -19.44 -4.58 4.81
N LEU A 90 -18.39 -3.76 4.86
CA LEU A 90 -17.05 -4.20 5.26
C LEU A 90 -16.99 -4.41 6.78
N ASP A 91 -16.47 -5.56 7.19
CA ASP A 91 -16.24 -5.87 8.61
C ASP A 91 -14.82 -5.43 9.05
N VAL A 92 -13.88 -5.31 8.10
CA VAL A 92 -12.50 -4.89 8.37
C VAL A 92 -11.87 -4.13 7.19
N VAL A 93 -11.09 -3.09 7.50
CA VAL A 93 -10.19 -2.40 6.56
C VAL A 93 -8.76 -2.48 7.10
N ILE A 94 -7.86 -3.01 6.29
CA ILE A 94 -6.44 -3.19 6.63
C ILE A 94 -5.62 -2.28 5.72
N SER A 95 -4.87 -1.34 6.30
CA SER A 95 -3.89 -0.57 5.53
C SER A 95 -2.53 -1.23 5.61
N CYS A 96 -1.93 -1.46 4.46
CA CYS A 96 -0.59 -2.00 4.29
C CYS A 96 0.42 -0.94 3.83
N SER A 97 0.05 0.35 3.88
CA SER A 97 0.95 1.42 3.47
C SER A 97 2.17 1.52 4.38
N ILE A 98 3.33 1.65 3.77
CA ILE A 98 4.59 1.97 4.45
C ILE A 98 4.66 3.48 4.69
N THR A 99 4.36 4.26 3.65
CA THR A 99 4.22 5.70 3.78
C THR A 99 2.86 6.05 4.35
N LYS A 100 2.82 6.99 5.28
CA LYS A 100 1.57 7.46 5.89
C LYS A 100 1.62 8.97 5.93
N PHE A 101 1.36 9.59 4.79
CA PHE A 101 1.24 11.03 4.68
C PHE A 101 -0.22 11.43 4.55
N ARG A 102 -0.55 12.55 5.18
CA ARG A 102 -1.85 13.20 5.07
C ARG A 102 -1.67 14.71 5.07
N ASP A 103 -2.52 15.43 4.35
CA ASP A 103 -2.47 16.90 4.26
C ASP A 103 -1.09 17.35 3.76
N GLY A 104 -0.62 16.72 2.68
CA GLY A 104 0.70 16.95 2.07
C GLY A 104 1.80 16.12 2.72
N LEU A 105 2.78 16.76 3.35
CA LEU A 105 3.98 16.11 3.92
C LEU A 105 3.85 15.80 5.43
N THR A 106 2.65 15.89 6.00
CA THR A 106 2.46 15.59 7.42
C THR A 106 2.39 14.08 7.63
N GLN A 107 3.32 13.56 8.42
CA GLN A 107 3.33 12.14 8.76
C GLN A 107 2.14 11.82 9.70
N TRP A 108 1.30 10.90 9.25
CA TRP A 108 0.09 10.45 9.92
C TRP A 108 0.33 9.12 10.62
N VAL A 109 0.67 9.19 11.90
CA VAL A 109 0.94 7.97 12.70
C VAL A 109 -0.33 7.47 13.37
N GLU A 110 -1.10 8.37 13.98
CA GLU A 110 -2.34 8.05 14.69
C GLU A 110 -3.42 9.10 14.41
N PRO A 111 -4.72 8.72 14.33
CA PRO A 111 -5.24 7.35 14.29
C PRO A 111 -4.77 6.57 13.05
N THR A 112 -5.00 5.26 12.99
CA THR A 112 -4.58 4.41 11.86
C THR A 112 -5.00 4.97 10.48
N MET A 113 -4.16 4.76 9.46
CA MET A 113 -4.46 5.17 8.08
C MET A 113 -5.70 4.44 7.56
N SER A 114 -5.84 3.15 7.88
CA SER A 114 -7.07 2.38 7.64
C SER A 114 -8.31 3.03 8.25
N GLY A 115 -8.21 3.58 9.47
CA GLY A 115 -9.29 4.31 10.13
C GLY A 115 -9.72 5.57 9.37
N ALA A 116 -8.74 6.34 8.89
CA ALA A 116 -8.99 7.52 8.07
C ALA A 116 -9.69 7.14 6.75
N VAL A 117 -9.17 6.14 6.04
CA VAL A 117 -9.76 5.68 4.77
C VAL A 117 -11.14 5.06 4.96
N ALA A 118 -11.34 4.24 5.98
CA ALA A 118 -12.64 3.63 6.29
C ALA A 118 -13.72 4.70 6.49
N ARG A 119 -13.39 5.78 7.22
CA ARG A 119 -14.30 6.93 7.38
C ARG A 119 -14.61 7.60 6.03
N ALA A 120 -13.58 7.81 5.20
CA ALA A 120 -13.72 8.47 3.91
C ALA A 120 -14.64 7.72 2.94
N ILE A 121 -14.55 6.39 2.93
CA ILE A 121 -15.34 5.54 2.01
C ILE A 121 -16.70 5.12 2.59
N GLY A 122 -17.03 5.52 3.82
CA GLY A 122 -18.31 5.17 4.47
C GLY A 122 -18.32 3.83 5.21
N ALA A 123 -17.18 3.19 5.43
CA ALA A 123 -17.04 1.94 6.17
C ALA A 123 -17.00 2.16 7.71
N GLY A 124 -17.96 2.92 8.24
CA GLY A 124 -17.94 3.39 9.64
C GLY A 124 -18.09 2.31 10.73
N ARG A 125 -18.45 1.08 10.35
CA ARG A 125 -18.60 -0.08 11.27
C ARG A 125 -17.43 -1.06 11.19
N ALA A 126 -16.52 -0.88 10.24
CA ALA A 126 -15.41 -1.80 10.03
C ALA A 126 -14.38 -1.66 11.16
N MET A 127 -13.80 -2.78 11.59
CA MET A 127 -12.55 -2.75 12.34
C MET A 127 -11.44 -2.20 11.46
N THR A 128 -10.51 -1.42 12.03
CA THR A 128 -9.44 -0.81 11.25
C THR A 128 -8.10 -0.97 11.95
N PHE A 129 -7.11 -1.45 11.21
CA PHE A 129 -5.73 -1.48 11.68
C PHE A 129 -4.75 -1.38 10.52
N ASP A 130 -3.53 -0.97 10.84
CA ASP A 130 -2.44 -0.88 9.88
C ASP A 130 -1.44 -2.01 10.12
N LEU A 131 -0.92 -2.57 9.04
CA LEU A 131 0.10 -3.62 9.04
C LEU A 131 1.27 -3.17 8.16
N SER A 132 2.46 -3.06 8.73
CA SER A 132 3.67 -2.74 7.96
C SER A 132 4.53 -3.97 7.74
N ASN A 133 4.76 -4.34 6.48
CA ASN A 133 5.69 -5.40 6.08
C ASN A 133 6.34 -5.07 4.71
N ALA A 134 6.75 -3.81 4.55
CA ALA A 134 7.37 -3.30 3.34
C ALA A 134 6.62 -3.72 2.05
N CYS A 135 7.35 -4.11 1.00
CA CYS A 135 6.78 -4.56 -0.27
C CYS A 135 5.90 -5.82 -0.15
N ALA A 136 6.04 -6.59 0.93
CA ALA A 136 5.22 -7.77 1.21
C ALA A 136 3.91 -7.43 1.96
N GLY A 137 3.67 -6.15 2.29
CA GLY A 137 2.52 -5.68 3.07
C GLY A 137 1.19 -6.19 2.54
N MET A 138 0.90 -5.98 1.25
CA MET A 138 -0.37 -6.41 0.63
C MET A 138 -0.59 -7.93 0.74
N LEU A 139 0.43 -8.75 0.46
CA LEU A 139 0.33 -10.21 0.59
C LEU A 139 0.12 -10.64 2.06
N THR A 140 0.76 -9.96 2.99
CA THR A 140 0.58 -10.19 4.43
C THR A 140 -0.84 -9.85 4.87
N GLY A 141 -1.35 -8.68 4.47
CA GLY A 141 -2.73 -8.27 4.75
C GLY A 141 -3.77 -9.21 4.15
N VAL A 142 -3.57 -9.65 2.90
CA VAL A 142 -4.43 -10.67 2.25
C VAL A 142 -4.38 -11.99 3.01
N THR A 143 -3.21 -12.42 3.50
CA THR A 143 -3.08 -13.65 4.28
C THR A 143 -3.85 -13.56 5.60
N VAL A 144 -3.73 -12.45 6.31
CA VAL A 144 -4.48 -12.18 7.55
C VAL A 144 -5.98 -12.20 7.28
N LEU A 145 -6.44 -11.43 6.28
CA LEU A 145 -7.87 -11.36 5.93
C LEU A 145 -8.42 -12.71 5.49
N ASN A 146 -7.67 -13.46 4.67
CA ASN A 146 -8.05 -14.80 4.24
C ASN A 146 -8.25 -15.74 5.45
N ASN A 147 -7.37 -15.68 6.44
CA ASN A 147 -7.50 -16.53 7.63
C ASN A 147 -8.74 -16.15 8.45
N TRP A 148 -9.00 -14.85 8.64
CA TRP A 148 -10.20 -14.38 9.34
C TRP A 148 -11.50 -14.76 8.61
N ILE A 149 -11.52 -14.66 7.27
CA ILE A 149 -12.67 -15.11 6.47
C ILE A 149 -12.88 -16.62 6.63
N ARG A 150 -11.81 -17.41 6.48
CA ARG A 150 -11.88 -18.88 6.58
C ARG A 150 -12.37 -19.34 7.96
N GLN A 151 -12.01 -18.62 9.02
CA GLN A 151 -12.43 -18.87 10.39
C GLN A 151 -13.83 -18.32 10.72
N GLY A 152 -14.40 -17.47 9.85
CA GLY A 152 -15.69 -16.84 10.08
C GLY A 152 -15.66 -15.62 11.01
N THR A 153 -14.46 -15.12 11.34
CA THR A 153 -14.27 -13.90 12.15
C THR A 153 -14.81 -12.66 11.43
N VAL A 154 -14.65 -12.62 10.11
CA VAL A 154 -15.21 -11.57 9.24
C VAL A 154 -15.78 -12.22 7.99
N ARG A 155 -16.76 -11.58 7.37
CA ARG A 155 -17.34 -12.02 6.10
C ARG A 155 -16.75 -11.26 4.92
N ARG A 156 -16.41 -9.98 5.13
CA ARG A 156 -15.89 -9.06 4.10
C ARG A 156 -14.82 -8.17 4.69
N GLY A 157 -13.72 -8.03 3.96
CA GLY A 157 -12.69 -7.07 4.31
C GLY A 157 -12.05 -6.47 3.09
N LEU A 158 -11.34 -5.37 3.33
CA LEU A 158 -10.61 -4.63 2.32
C LEU A 158 -9.15 -4.50 2.77
N VAL A 159 -8.22 -4.86 1.89
CA VAL A 159 -6.78 -4.64 2.09
C VAL A 159 -6.36 -3.56 1.10
N ILE A 160 -5.76 -2.49 1.60
CA ILE A 160 -5.36 -1.32 0.81
C ILE A 160 -3.90 -0.96 1.04
N SER A 161 -3.31 -0.28 0.07
CA SER A 161 -2.05 0.44 0.21
C SER A 161 -2.14 1.68 -0.69
N GLY A 162 -1.68 2.81 -0.15
CA GLY A 162 -1.50 4.07 -0.86
C GLY A 162 -0.13 4.60 -0.52
N GLU A 163 0.76 4.59 -1.51
CA GLU A 163 2.17 4.94 -1.32
C GLU A 163 2.51 6.30 -1.93
N TYR A 164 2.99 7.20 -1.09
CA TYR A 164 3.53 8.50 -1.48
C TYR A 164 5.06 8.46 -1.40
N ILE A 165 5.68 7.78 -2.38
CA ILE A 165 7.14 7.56 -2.45
C ILE A 165 7.83 8.38 -3.54
N SER A 166 7.08 9.24 -4.24
CA SER A 166 7.55 10.07 -5.36
C SER A 166 8.82 10.87 -5.05
N GLN A 167 8.93 11.36 -3.81
CA GLN A 167 10.08 12.13 -3.34
C GLN A 167 11.36 11.29 -3.26
N LEU A 168 11.28 9.97 -3.10
CA LEU A 168 12.46 9.11 -2.97
C LEU A 168 13.30 9.14 -4.26
N GLY A 169 12.68 8.96 -5.42
CA GLY A 169 13.38 9.00 -6.70
C GLY A 169 13.94 10.38 -7.04
N GLN A 170 13.19 11.45 -6.72
CA GLN A 170 13.67 12.82 -6.90
C GLN A 170 14.85 13.15 -5.99
N ASN A 171 14.79 12.68 -4.74
CA ASN A 171 15.90 12.81 -3.78
C ASN A 171 17.12 12.03 -4.25
N ALA A 172 16.95 10.78 -4.70
CA ALA A 172 18.04 9.98 -5.24
C ALA A 172 18.70 10.67 -6.45
N ALA A 173 17.91 11.12 -7.43
CA ALA A 173 18.42 11.81 -8.62
C ALA A 173 19.28 13.05 -8.31
N ARG A 174 18.95 13.78 -7.24
CA ARG A 174 19.74 14.95 -6.79
C ARG A 174 21.11 14.58 -6.21
N HIS A 175 21.30 13.35 -5.74
CA HIS A 175 22.50 12.91 -5.03
C HIS A 175 23.32 11.86 -5.78
N ILE A 176 22.76 11.20 -6.80
CA ILE A 176 23.51 10.27 -7.65
C ILE A 176 24.68 11.01 -8.32
N ARG A 177 25.87 10.43 -8.20
CA ARG A 177 27.12 10.94 -8.79
C ARG A 177 27.70 9.99 -9.84
N SER A 178 27.59 8.70 -9.61
CA SER A 178 28.13 7.66 -10.50
C SER A 178 27.28 6.40 -10.42
N ILE A 179 27.62 5.40 -11.24
CA ILE A 179 27.00 4.07 -11.21
C ILE A 179 27.18 3.33 -9.86
N MET A 180 28.12 3.77 -9.01
CA MET A 180 28.38 3.18 -7.69
C MET A 180 27.69 3.95 -6.56
N SER A 181 26.83 4.92 -6.89
CA SER A 181 26.04 5.67 -5.91
C SER A 181 25.10 4.74 -5.14
N THR A 182 25.09 4.84 -3.81
CA THR A 182 24.18 4.09 -2.93
C THR A 182 22.71 4.41 -3.20
N GLU A 183 22.42 5.58 -3.73
CA GLU A 183 21.08 6.02 -4.09
C GLU A 183 20.47 5.21 -5.25
N LEU A 184 21.26 4.43 -6.00
CA LEU A 184 20.77 3.48 -7.00
C LEU A 184 20.30 2.15 -6.40
N ALA A 185 20.65 1.86 -5.15
CA ALA A 185 20.27 0.62 -4.47
C ALA A 185 18.85 0.66 -3.86
N CYS A 186 18.18 1.81 -3.93
CA CYS A 186 16.87 2.07 -3.33
C CYS A 186 15.79 2.31 -4.39
#